data_AF-A0A1W9MGG2-F1
#
_entry.id   AF-A0A1W9MGG2-F1
#
_cell.length_a   1.000
_cell.length_b   1.000
_cell.length_c   1.000
_cell.angle_alpha   90.00
_cell.angle_beta   90.00
_cell.angle_gamma   90.00
#
_symmetry.space_group_name_H-M   'P 1'
#
loop_
_entity.id
_entity.type
_entity.pdbx_description
1 polymer ?
#
loop_
_entity_poly.entity_id
_entity_poly.type
_entity_poly.pdbx_seq_one_letter_code
_entity_poly.pdbx_strand_id
1 'polypeptide(L)'
;MKTNDSQCPEFFDREKEKEEILNVLKGKPQFINFIYGPINSGKTTLITNLIEEMPDNYVVFYINLRRKLITKYGDFIRVLFTIED
;
A
#
# COMPACT_ATOMS: atom_id res chain seq x y z
N MET A 1 -36.74 7.51 11.03
CA MET A 1 -35.52 6.78 11.42
C MET A 1 -34.66 6.66 10.17
N LYS A 2 -33.64 7.51 10.03
CA LYS A 2 -32.73 7.44 8.87
C LYS A 2 -31.59 6.47 9.18
N THR A 3 -31.22 5.76 8.13
CA THR A 3 -30.33 4.62 8.00
C THR A 3 -28.95 4.85 8.57
N ASN A 4 -28.44 3.84 9.28
CA ASN A 4 -27.09 3.76 9.80
C ASN A 4 -26.08 3.86 8.65
N ASP A 5 -25.32 4.95 8.63
CA ASP A 5 -24.02 4.98 7.98
C ASP A 5 -23.18 3.86 8.60
N SER A 6 -22.90 2.83 7.81
CA SER A 6 -21.89 1.84 8.19
C SER A 6 -20.55 2.55 8.10
N GLN A 7 -20.16 3.26 9.16
CA GLN A 7 -18.85 3.88 9.28
C GLN A 7 -17.81 2.78 9.10
N CYS A 8 -17.00 2.89 8.05
CA CYS A 8 -15.74 2.18 7.98
C CYS A 8 -14.95 2.57 9.24
N PRO A 9 -14.46 1.63 10.06
CA PRO A 9 -13.77 1.96 11.30
C PRO A 9 -12.61 2.92 11.00
N GLU A 10 -12.58 4.07 11.68
CA GLU A 10 -11.52 5.06 11.51
C GLU A 10 -10.15 4.43 11.76
N PHE A 11 -9.19 4.74 10.88
CA PHE A 11 -7.83 4.24 10.98
C PHE A 11 -7.06 5.07 12.02
N PHE A 12 -7.20 4.70 13.29
CA PHE A 12 -6.64 5.47 14.41
C PHE A 12 -5.15 5.15 14.69
N ASP A 13 -4.45 6.14 15.25
CA ASP A 13 -3.12 6.03 15.88
C ASP A 13 -1.97 5.61 14.94
N ARG A 14 -1.99 6.10 13.70
CA ARG A 14 -0.99 5.77 12.66
C ARG A 14 -0.49 6.98 11.87
N GLU A 15 -0.87 8.18 12.27
CA GLU A 15 -0.51 9.44 11.59
C GLU A 15 1.00 9.64 11.49
N LYS A 16 1.73 9.29 12.54
CA LYS A 16 3.20 9.36 12.54
C LYS A 16 3.81 8.43 11.48
N GLU A 17 3.33 7.20 11.37
CA GLU A 17 3.84 6.24 10.38
C GLU A 17 3.49 6.70 8.95
N LYS A 18 2.29 7.26 8.74
CA LYS A 18 1.91 7.86 7.45
C LYS A 18 2.84 9.02 7.07
N GLU A 19 3.11 9.93 8.01
CA GLU A 19 3.99 11.07 7.79
C GLU A 19 5.42 10.63 7.43
N GLU A 20 5.95 9.62 8.13
CA GLU A 20 7.27 9.04 7.82
C GLU A 20 7.33 8.49 6.39
N ILE A 21 6.32 7.72 5.96
CA ILE A 21 6.25 7.19 4.59
C ILE A 21 6.13 8.32 3.56
N LEU A 22 5.28 9.32 3.82
CA LEU A 22 5.14 10.47 2.93
C LEU A 22 6.43 11.28 2.79
N ASN A 23 7.19 11.44 3.88
CA ASN A 23 8.47 12.12 3.84
C ASN A 23 9.50 11.37 3.00
N VAL A 24 9.49 10.03 3.04
CA VAL A 24 10.30 9.21 2.13
C VAL A 24 9.90 9.40 0.67
N LEU A 25 8.60 9.46 0.37
CA LEU A 25 8.08 9.64 -0.98
C LEU A 25 8.30 11.04 -1.56
N LYS A 26 8.32 12.08 -0.70
CA LYS A 26 8.69 13.45 -1.09
C LYS A 26 10.18 13.59 -1.40
N GLY A 27 11.00 12.67 -0.90
CA GLY A 27 12.44 12.63 -1.16
C GLY A 27 12.77 12.19 -2.59
N LYS A 28 14.02 12.41 -3.00
CA LYS A 28 14.51 11.88 -4.28
C LYS A 28 14.53 10.35 -4.22
N PRO A 29 14.02 9.63 -5.24
CA PRO A 29 14.03 8.17 -5.24
C PRO A 29 15.47 7.65 -5.40
N GLN A 30 16.12 7.33 -4.28
CA GLN A 30 17.50 6.83 -4.25
C GLN A 30 17.61 5.43 -3.63
N PHE A 31 16.56 4.95 -2.96
CA PHE A 31 16.58 3.72 -2.17
C PHE A 31 15.32 2.89 -2.39
N ILE A 32 15.47 1.58 -2.24
CA ILE A 32 14.35 0.65 -2.08
C ILE A 32 14.01 0.58 -0.59
N ASN A 33 12.79 0.98 -0.24
CA ASN A 33 12.34 1.03 1.15
C ASN A 33 11.59 -0.25 1.52
N PHE A 34 11.91 -0.81 2.69
CA PHE A 34 11.25 -2.00 3.21
C PHE A 34 10.49 -1.65 4.49
N ILE A 35 9.19 -1.96 4.51
CA ILE A 35 8.35 -1.79 5.70
C ILE A 35 8.14 -3.17 6.34
N TYR A 36 8.54 -3.32 7.59
CA TYR A 36 8.49 -4.59 8.32
C TYR A 36 7.81 -4.41 9.68
N GLY A 37 7.40 -5.52 10.29
CA GLY A 37 6.79 -5.52 11.62
C GLY A 37 6.02 -6.81 11.91
N PRO A 38 5.46 -6.95 13.13
CA PRO A 38 4.76 -8.15 13.57
C PRO A 38 3.62 -8.59 12.64
N ILE A 39 3.34 -9.89 12.56
CA ILE A 39 2.21 -10.40 11.77
C ILE A 39 0.90 -9.77 12.32
N ASN A 40 -0.01 -9.40 11.42
CA ASN A 40 -1.30 -8.76 11.72
C ASN A 40 -1.22 -7.36 12.37
N SER A 41 -0.05 -6.70 12.34
CA SER A 41 0.09 -5.34 12.86
C SER A 41 -0.57 -4.24 12.01
N GLY A 42 -1.40 -4.59 11.02
CA GLY A 42 -2.08 -3.62 10.15
C GLY A 42 -1.24 -3.00 9.04
N LYS A 43 -0.01 -3.47 8.76
CA LYS A 43 0.87 -2.92 7.70
C LYS A 43 0.21 -2.80 6.33
N THR A 44 -0.50 -3.86 5.90
CA THR A 44 -1.19 -3.84 4.61
C THR A 44 -2.30 -2.78 4.61
N THR A 45 -3.06 -2.69 5.70
CA THR A 45 -4.10 -1.67 5.88
C THR A 45 -3.53 -0.26 5.85
N LEU A 46 -2.40 -0.02 6.52
CA LEU A 46 -1.69 1.28 6.51
C LEU A 46 -1.36 1.73 5.08
N ILE A 47 -0.77 0.82 4.28
CA ILE A 47 -0.36 1.14 2.91
C ILE A 47 -1.57 1.35 2.00
N THR A 48 -2.60 0.51 2.11
CA THR A 48 -3.82 0.67 1.31
C THR A 48 -4.52 1.98 1.64
N ASN A 49 -4.70 2.32 2.92
CA ASN A 49 -5.32 3.58 3.33
C ASN A 49 -4.48 4.81 2.93
N LEU A 50 -3.15 4.73 3.01
CA LEU A 50 -2.28 5.80 2.51
C LEU A 50 -2.44 6.02 1.00
N ILE A 51 -2.56 4.95 0.22
CA ILE A 51 -2.77 5.02 -1.24
C ILE A 51 -4.13 5.66 -1.56
N GLU A 52 -5.18 5.32 -0.81
CA GLU A 52 -6.53 5.88 -0.98
C GLU A 52 -6.59 7.38 -0.65
N GLU A 53 -5.77 7.85 0.30
CA GLU A 53 -5.68 9.26 0.71
C GLU A 53 -4.71 10.08 -0.15
N MET A 54 -3.94 9.45 -1.04
CA MET A 54 -2.98 10.15 -1.89
C MET A 54 -3.67 11.00 -2.96
N PRO A 55 -3.11 12.17 -3.29
CA PRO A 55 -3.66 13.00 -4.36
C PRO A 55 -3.49 12.36 -5.74
N ASP A 56 -4.40 12.68 -6.66
CA ASP A 56 -4.52 12.09 -8.01
C ASP A 56 -3.28 12.26 -8.90
N ASN A 57 -2.31 13.08 -8.50
CA ASN A 57 -1.05 13.25 -9.22
C ASN A 57 -0.06 12.10 -9.02
N TYR A 58 -0.37 11.11 -8.17
CA TYR A 58 0.43 9.92 -7.99
C TYR A 58 -0.16 8.74 -8.77
N VAL A 59 0.70 8.06 -9.54
CA VAL A 59 0.35 6.78 -10.17
C VAL A 59 0.90 5.66 -9.30
N VAL A 60 0.01 4.87 -8.70
CA VAL A 60 0.38 3.79 -7.78
C VAL A 60 0.29 2.44 -8.49
N PHE A 61 1.38 1.69 -8.45
CA PHE A 61 1.44 0.30 -8.90
C PHE A 61 1.44 -0.62 -7.68
N TYR A 62 0.29 -1.23 -7.37
CA TYR A 62 0.15 -2.15 -6.25
C TYR A 62 0.22 -3.62 -6.71
N ILE A 63 1.22 -4.36 -6.22
CA ILE A 63 1.44 -5.77 -6.60
C ILE A 63 1.41 -6.65 -5.35
N ASN A 64 0.39 -7.51 -5.25
CA ASN A 64 0.27 -8.46 -4.15
C ASN A 64 0.97 -9.79 -4.49
N LEU A 65 2.25 -9.88 -4.13
CA LEU A 65 3.06 -11.08 -4.36
C LEU A 65 2.59 -12.31 -3.58
N ARG A 66 1.87 -12.15 -2.46
CA ARG A 66 1.36 -13.29 -1.66
C ARG A 66 0.29 -14.08 -2.41
N ARG A 67 -0.48 -13.42 -3.28
CA ARG A 67 -1.55 -14.05 -4.07
C ARG A 67 -1.05 -14.64 -5.40
N LYS A 68 0.17 -14.32 -5.81
CA LYS A 68 0.73 -14.78 -7.09
C LYS A 68 1.73 -15.89 -6.83
N LEU A 69 1.58 -17.01 -7.54
CA LEU A 69 2.55 -18.08 -7.51
C LEU A 69 3.72 -17.72 -8.43
N ILE A 70 4.89 -17.43 -7.85
CA ILE A 70 6.09 -17.05 -8.59
C ILE A 70 7.10 -18.19 -8.44
N THR A 71 7.24 -19.02 -9.48
CA THR A 71 8.13 -20.19 -9.44
C THR A 71 9.43 -19.97 -10.20
N LYS A 72 9.41 -19.07 -11.20
CA LYS A 72 10.54 -18.81 -12.09
C LYS A 72 10.66 -17.32 -12.37
N TYR A 73 11.85 -16.88 -12.79
CA TYR A 73 12.13 -15.49 -13.16
C TYR A 73 11.12 -14.91 -14.15
N GLY A 74 10.73 -15.67 -15.17
CA GLY A 74 9.73 -15.23 -16.15
C GLY A 74 8.36 -14.94 -15.54
N ASP A 75 7.99 -15.63 -14.47
CA ASP A 75 6.72 -15.40 -13.77
C ASP A 75 6.76 -14.09 -12.98
N PHE A 76 7.92 -13.77 -12.39
CA PHE A 76 8.14 -12.49 -11.69
C PHE A 76 8.02 -11.30 -12.64
N ILE A 77 8.68 -11.36 -13.80
CA ILE A 77 8.61 -10.29 -14.81
C ILE A 77 7.17 -10.12 -15.32
N ARG A 78 6.45 -11.21 -15.56
CA ARG A 78 5.01 -11.14 -15.89
C ARG A 78 4.23 -10.43 -14.79
N VAL A 79 4.41 -10.80 -13.53
CA VAL A 79 3.68 -10.15 -12.41
C VAL A 79 4.01 -8.66 -12.28
N LEU A 80 5.24 -8.23 -12.58
CA LEU A 80 5.63 -6.82 -12.50
C LEU A 80 5.08 -5.95 -13.64
N PHE A 81 4.99 -6.50 -14.85
CA PHE A 81 4.69 -5.72 -16.06
C PHE A 81 3.35 -6.06 -16.72
N THR A 82 2.61 -7.03 -16.19
CA THR A 82 1.21 -7.24 -16.58
C THR A 82 0.36 -6.17 -15.91
N ILE A 83 -0.15 -5.25 -16.73
CA ILE A 83 -1.20 -4.32 -16.33
C ILE A 83 -2.50 -5.15 -16.31
N GLU A 84 -3.10 -5.33 -15.13
CA GLU A 84 -4.47 -5.79 -15.03
C GLU A 84 -5.36 -4.56 -15.31
N ASP A 85 -6.16 -4.60 -16.38
CA ASP A 85 -7.05 -3.51 -16.84
C ASP A 85 -8.11 -3.12 -15.79
#